data_AF-A0A3D1PJG6-F1
#
_entry.id   AF-A0A3D1PJG6-F1
#
_cell.length_a   1.000
_cell.length_b   1.000
_cell.length_c   1.000
_cell.angle_alpha   90.00
_cell.angle_beta   90.00
_cell.angle_gamma   90.00
#
_symmetry.space_group_name_H-M   'P 1'
#
loop_
_entity.id
_entity.type
_entity.pdbx_description
1 polymer ?
#
loop_
_entity_poly.entity_id
_entity_poly.type
_entity_poly.pdbx_seq_one_letter_code
_entity_poly.pdbx_strand_id
1 'polypeptide(L)'
;MLLIKKYKGIRKEYILNLFENLNDRINKTLEKAKKEKSIKPSNIYEDELNLAKKLDAIEEYTIERFEENIVVLENRENQKMINVGRDKIPEGVKEGDIVRVINGKILKDEKKTEEVSERIKNKMDDLWN
;
A
#
# COMPACT_ATOMS: atom_id res chain seq x y z
N MET A 1 -19.23 26.97 -26.07
CA MET A 1 -18.70 25.59 -26.27
C MET A 1 -17.22 25.52 -26.70
N LEU A 2 -16.64 26.55 -27.34
CA LEU A 2 -15.24 26.57 -27.79
C LEU A 2 -14.18 26.70 -26.67
N LEU A 3 -14.45 27.46 -25.59
CA LEU A 3 -13.47 27.64 -24.49
C LEU A 3 -13.18 26.35 -23.70
N ILE A 4 -14.20 25.50 -23.48
CA ILE A 4 -14.07 24.26 -22.68
C ILE A 4 -13.22 23.21 -23.41
N LYS A 5 -13.33 23.13 -24.74
CA LYS A 5 -12.50 22.22 -25.56
C LYS A 5 -11.02 22.64 -25.55
N LYS A 6 -10.74 23.94 -25.60
CA LYS A 6 -9.37 24.49 -25.51
C LYS A 6 -8.74 24.21 -24.13
N TYR A 7 -9.47 24.42 -23.04
CA TYR A 7 -9.01 24.10 -21.68
C TYR A 7 -8.76 22.61 -21.43
N LYS A 8 -9.54 21.71 -22.07
CA LYS A 8 -9.28 20.26 -22.00
C LYS A 8 -8.01 19.87 -22.79
N GLY A 9 -7.75 20.51 -23.94
CA GLY A 9 -6.54 20.29 -24.73
C GLY A 9 -5.26 20.69 -23.99
N ILE A 10 -5.23 21.90 -23.41
CA ILE A 10 -4.06 22.44 -22.69
C ILE A 10 -3.71 21.55 -21.48
N ARG A 11 -4.72 21.09 -20.72
CA ARG A 11 -4.49 20.19 -19.58
C ARG A 11 -3.92 18.83 -19.99
N LYS A 12 -4.35 18.29 -21.14
CA LYS A 12 -3.84 17.01 -21.66
C LYS A 12 -2.36 17.13 -22.04
N GLU A 13 -2.00 18.21 -22.71
CA GLU A 13 -0.61 18.47 -23.12
C GLU A 13 0.32 18.71 -21.94
N TYR A 14 -0.13 19.43 -20.91
CA TYR A 14 0.63 19.64 -19.68
C TYR A 14 0.91 18.34 -18.93
N ILE A 15 -0.10 17.45 -18.86
CA ILE A 15 0.04 16.12 -18.24
C ILE A 15 1.01 15.24 -19.05
N LEU A 16 0.91 15.23 -20.37
CA LEU A 16 1.82 14.47 -21.24
C LEU A 16 3.26 14.94 -21.07
N ASN A 17 3.51 16.26 -21.09
CA ASN A 17 4.84 16.82 -20.85
C ASN A 17 5.38 16.46 -19.46
N LEU A 18 4.53 16.41 -18.43
CA LEU A 18 4.95 15.99 -17.09
C LEU A 18 5.41 14.53 -17.07
N PHE A 19 4.66 13.63 -17.72
CA PHE A 19 5.02 12.22 -17.83
C PHE A 19 6.31 11.99 -18.61
N GLU A 20 6.49 12.69 -19.73
CA GLU A 20 7.71 12.59 -20.54
C GLU A 20 8.95 13.05 -19.76
N ASN A 21 8.86 14.20 -19.08
CA ASN A 21 9.96 14.70 -18.23
C ASN A 21 10.29 13.74 -17.07
N LEU A 22 9.27 13.09 -16.49
CA LEU A 22 9.49 12.11 -15.43
C LEU A 22 10.21 10.86 -15.97
N ASN A 23 9.77 10.34 -17.12
CA ASN A 23 10.39 9.20 -17.78
C ASN A 23 11.87 9.46 -18.10
N ASP A 24 12.18 10.64 -18.63
CA ASP A 24 13.56 11.03 -18.93
C ASP A 24 14.46 11.06 -17.68
N ARG A 25 13.93 11.57 -16.57
CA ARG A 25 14.67 11.60 -15.29
C ARG A 25 14.90 10.19 -14.75
N ILE A 26 13.90 9.32 -14.82
CA ILE A 26 14.00 7.91 -14.41
C ILE A 26 15.09 7.22 -15.24
N ASN A 27 15.05 7.36 -16.56
CA ASN A 27 16.02 6.73 -17.47
C ASN A 27 17.46 7.19 -17.16
N LYS A 28 17.68 8.48 -16.94
CA LYS A 28 19.00 9.02 -16.55
C LYS A 28 19.51 8.43 -15.24
N THR A 29 18.65 8.31 -14.23
CA THR A 29 19.02 7.69 -12.94
C THR A 29 19.37 6.21 -13.10
N LEU A 30 18.59 5.46 -13.88
CA LEU A 30 18.86 4.04 -14.13
C LEU A 30 20.19 3.82 -14.85
N GLU A 31 20.51 4.63 -15.85
CA GLU A 31 21.79 4.55 -16.55
C GLU A 31 22.98 4.89 -15.65
N LYS A 32 22.81 5.81 -14.69
CA LYS A 32 23.81 6.09 -13.66
C LYS A 32 24.01 4.90 -12.72
N ALA A 33 22.92 4.33 -12.19
CA ALA A 33 22.97 3.19 -11.28
C ALA A 33 23.58 1.93 -11.91
N LYS A 34 23.34 1.69 -13.21
CA LYS A 34 23.96 0.57 -13.96
C LYS A 34 25.49 0.70 -14.04
N LYS A 35 26.01 1.92 -14.15
CA LYS A 35 27.45 2.20 -14.20
C LYS A 35 28.13 2.07 -12.83
N GLU A 36 27.37 2.23 -11.76
CA GLU A 36 27.85 2.21 -10.36
C GLU A 36 27.74 0.82 -9.70
N LYS A 37 27.55 -0.28 -10.46
CA LYS A 37 27.38 -1.65 -9.91
C LYS A 37 28.60 -2.14 -9.10
N SER A 38 28.61 -1.75 -7.83
CA SER A 38 29.23 -2.44 -6.68
C SER A 38 28.28 -2.34 -5.47
N ILE A 39 26.98 -2.57 -5.70
CA ILE A 39 25.99 -2.55 -4.62
C ILE A 39 26.11 -3.90 -3.89
N LYS A 40 26.77 -3.88 -2.73
CA LYS A 40 26.63 -4.95 -1.71
C LYS A 40 25.14 -5.12 -1.42
N PRO A 41 24.64 -6.34 -1.19
CA PRO A 41 23.23 -6.55 -0.90
C PRO A 41 22.85 -5.76 0.36
N SER A 42 22.21 -4.61 0.17
CA SER A 42 21.47 -3.94 1.24
C SER A 42 20.29 -4.83 1.61
N ASN A 43 19.77 -4.68 2.82
CA ASN A 43 18.60 -5.42 3.26
C ASN A 43 17.38 -4.88 2.48
N ILE A 44 17.15 -5.41 1.27
CA ILE A 44 16.15 -4.92 0.28
C ILE A 44 14.79 -4.63 0.91
N TYR A 45 14.40 -5.41 1.92
CA TYR A 45 13.16 -5.24 2.67
C TYR A 45 13.09 -3.94 3.48
N GLU A 46 14.17 -3.54 4.16
CA GLU A 46 14.22 -2.30 4.93
C GLU A 46 14.15 -1.08 4.01
N ASP A 47 14.82 -1.15 2.86
CA ASP A 47 14.78 -0.10 1.84
C ASP A 47 13.37 0.06 1.25
N GLU A 48 12.70 -1.05 0.91
CA GLU A 48 11.30 -1.05 0.45
C GLU A 48 10.35 -0.45 1.49
N LEU A 49 10.48 -0.86 2.76
CA LEU A 49 9.65 -0.35 3.86
C LEU A 49 9.89 1.14 4.10
N ASN A 50 11.14 1.59 4.10
CA ASN A 50 11.51 2.99 4.29
C ASN A 50 11.01 3.88 3.14
N LEU A 51 11.08 3.39 1.90
CA LEU A 51 10.57 4.10 0.74
C LEU A 51 9.04 4.19 0.78
N ALA A 52 8.36 3.09 1.10
CA ALA A 52 6.90 3.07 1.22
C ALA A 52 6.41 4.05 2.31
N LYS A 53 7.10 4.12 3.45
CA LYS A 53 6.83 5.13 4.49
C LYS A 53 6.99 6.56 3.98
N LYS A 54 8.07 6.86 3.24
CA LYS A 54 8.33 8.20 2.69
C LYS A 54 7.30 8.63 1.65
N LEU A 55 6.73 7.68 0.92
CA LEU A 55 5.74 7.92 -0.13
C LEU A 55 4.30 7.80 0.36
N ASP A 56 4.09 7.54 1.64
CA ASP A 56 2.77 7.24 2.22
C ASP A 56 2.03 6.13 1.46
N ALA A 57 2.79 5.13 1.01
CA ALA A 57 2.33 4.03 0.16
C ALA A 57 2.09 2.74 0.96
N ILE A 58 1.94 2.85 2.28
CA ILE A 58 1.60 1.73 3.16
C ILE A 58 0.12 1.83 3.46
N GLU A 59 -0.63 0.84 2.99
CA GLU A 59 -2.05 0.73 3.30
C GLU A 59 -2.26 -0.28 4.42
N GLU A 60 -3.13 0.05 5.37
CA GLU A 60 -3.51 -0.83 6.47
C GLU A 60 -4.89 -1.44 6.21
N TYR A 61 -4.99 -2.75 6.42
CA TYR A 61 -6.21 -3.51 6.23
C TYR A 61 -6.53 -4.36 7.45
N THR A 62 -7.82 -4.64 7.65
CA THR A 62 -8.31 -5.68 8.55
C THR A 62 -8.61 -6.93 7.73
N ILE A 63 -8.23 -8.12 8.21
CA ILE A 63 -8.69 -9.39 7.66
C ILE A 63 -10.16 -9.54 8.04
N GLU A 64 -11.07 -9.26 7.11
CA GLU A 64 -12.51 -9.27 7.39
C GLU A 64 -13.00 -10.71 7.53
N ARG A 65 -12.76 -11.52 6.50
CA ARG A 65 -13.22 -12.91 6.44
C ARG A 65 -12.39 -13.77 5.50
N PHE A 66 -12.38 -15.07 5.77
CA PHE A 66 -11.88 -16.08 4.83
C PHE A 66 -13.04 -16.75 4.08
N GLU A 67 -12.94 -16.76 2.76
CA GLU A 67 -13.76 -17.59 1.87
C GLU A 67 -12.86 -18.65 1.22
N GLU A 68 -13.44 -19.67 0.57
CA GLU A 68 -12.73 -20.88 0.12
C GLU A 68 -11.30 -20.63 -0.40
N ASN A 69 -11.17 -19.85 -1.48
CA ASN A 69 -9.89 -19.55 -2.13
C ASN A 69 -9.48 -18.07 -2.02
N ILE A 70 -10.28 -17.23 -1.36
CA ILE A 70 -10.05 -15.79 -1.27
C ILE A 70 -10.14 -15.30 0.17
N VAL A 71 -9.45 -14.21 0.45
CA VAL A 71 -9.49 -13.49 1.72
C VAL A 71 -9.94 -12.08 1.42
N VAL A 72 -10.92 -11.62 2.18
CA VAL A 72 -11.48 -10.29 2.00
C VAL A 72 -10.85 -9.36 3.02
N LEU A 73 -10.28 -8.28 2.53
CA LEU A 73 -9.60 -7.28 3.34
C LEU A 73 -10.37 -5.97 3.31
N GLU A 74 -10.61 -5.37 4.47
CA GLU A 74 -11.20 -4.03 4.59
C GLU A 74 -10.09 -3.00 4.82
N ASN A 75 -9.97 -2.00 3.93
CA ASN A 75 -9.05 -0.89 4.12
C ASN A 75 -9.48 -0.03 5.31
N ARG A 76 -8.58 0.19 6.26
CA ARG A 76 -8.91 0.85 7.53
C ARG A 76 -9.06 2.38 7.43
N GLU A 77 -8.59 2.98 6.35
CA GLU A 77 -8.72 4.41 6.10
C GLU A 77 -9.98 4.75 5.31
N ASN A 78 -10.27 3.99 4.26
CA ASN A 78 -11.33 4.31 3.29
C ASN A 78 -12.45 3.27 3.20
N GLN A 79 -12.41 2.21 4.01
CA GLN A 79 -13.43 1.15 4.10
C GLN A 79 -13.65 0.37 2.79
N LYS A 80 -12.74 0.46 1.82
CA LYS A 80 -12.81 -0.34 0.60
C LYS A 80 -12.48 -1.79 0.87
N MET A 81 -13.29 -2.67 0.30
CA MET A 81 -13.08 -4.11 0.32
C MET A 81 -12.24 -4.55 -0.88
N ILE A 82 -11.20 -5.35 -0.62
CA ILE A 82 -10.41 -6.00 -1.67
C ILE A 82 -10.40 -7.51 -1.47
N ASN A 83 -10.46 -8.26 -2.57
CA ASN A 83 -10.37 -9.71 -2.56
C ASN A 83 -8.96 -10.13 -2.97
N VAL A 84 -8.32 -10.93 -2.13
CA VAL A 84 -6.96 -11.42 -2.34
C VAL A 84 -6.96 -12.94 -2.36
N GLY A 85 -6.18 -13.56 -3.24
CA GLY A 85 -5.99 -15.02 -3.24
C GLY A 85 -5.34 -15.48 -1.94
N ARG A 86 -5.77 -16.63 -1.44
CA ARG A 86 -5.29 -17.19 -0.16
C ARG A 86 -3.78 -17.48 -0.17
N ASP A 87 -3.21 -17.74 -1.35
CA ASP A 87 -1.78 -17.94 -1.60
C ASP A 87 -0.90 -16.72 -1.26
N LYS A 88 -1.49 -15.52 -1.19
CA LYS A 88 -0.78 -14.27 -0.91
C LYS A 88 -0.84 -13.85 0.56
N ILE A 89 -1.60 -14.57 1.37
CA ILE A 89 -1.81 -14.26 2.79
C ILE A 89 -0.77 -15.03 3.62
N PRO A 90 -0.05 -14.37 4.54
CA PRO A 90 0.92 -15.06 5.37
C PRO A 90 0.26 -16.11 6.28
N GLU A 91 1.00 -17.17 6.60
CA GLU A 91 0.53 -18.21 7.52
C GLU A 91 0.26 -17.64 8.92
N GLY A 92 -0.69 -18.24 9.64
CA GLY A 92 -1.03 -17.84 11.01
C GLY A 92 -1.83 -16.52 11.14
N VAL A 93 -2.25 -15.93 10.01
CA VAL A 93 -3.21 -14.81 9.98
C VAL A 93 -4.63 -15.33 10.17
N LYS A 94 -5.43 -14.61 10.97
CA LYS A 94 -6.85 -14.91 11.25
C LYS A 94 -7.74 -13.67 11.05
N GLU A 95 -9.05 -13.89 11.08
CA GLU A 95 -10.04 -12.81 11.02
C GLU A 95 -9.85 -11.82 12.17
N GLY A 96 -9.97 -10.53 11.86
CA GLY A 96 -9.69 -9.42 12.76
C GLY A 96 -8.21 -9.02 12.86
N ASP A 97 -7.26 -9.80 12.32
CA ASP A 97 -5.85 -9.40 12.29
C ASP A 97 -5.64 -8.15 11.41
N ILE A 98 -4.67 -7.33 11.79
CA ILE A 98 -4.25 -6.17 11.02
C ILE A 98 -3.08 -6.55 10.13
N VAL A 99 -3.17 -6.18 8.85
CA VAL A 99 -2.11 -6.39 7.86
C VAL A 99 -1.74 -5.09 7.16
N ARG A 100 -0.46 -4.97 6.80
CA ARG A 100 0.07 -3.92 5.94
C ARG A 100 0.29 -4.45 4.54
N VAL A 101 -0.14 -3.68 3.55
CA VAL A 101 0.14 -3.95 2.15
C VAL A 101 1.23 -3.00 1.67
N ILE A 102 2.37 -3.58 1.28
CA ILE A 102 3.53 -2.83 0.79
C ILE A 102 3.96 -3.43 -0.53
N ASN A 103 3.78 -2.69 -1.62
CA ASN A 103 4.13 -3.15 -2.97
C ASN A 103 3.52 -4.53 -3.32
N GLY A 104 2.27 -4.75 -2.91
CA GLY A 104 1.54 -6.01 -3.11
C GLY A 104 1.92 -7.16 -2.16
N LYS A 105 2.92 -6.99 -1.28
CA LYS A 105 3.23 -7.93 -0.19
C LYS A 105 2.36 -7.66 1.01
N ILE A 106 1.82 -8.71 1.61
CA ILE A 106 0.95 -8.64 2.79
C ILE A 106 1.76 -9.08 4.01
N LEU A 107 1.76 -8.25 5.04
CA LEU A 107 2.53 -8.47 6.26
C LEU A 107 1.61 -8.30 7.47
N LYS A 108 1.60 -9.28 8.38
CA LYS A 108 0.88 -9.16 9.64
C LYS A 108 1.52 -8.09 10.54
N ASP A 109 0.71 -7.24 11.14
CA ASP A 109 1.12 -6.32 12.19
C ASP A 109 0.55 -6.79 13.53
N GLU A 110 1.37 -7.57 14.27
CA GLU A 110 0.97 -8.12 15.56
C GLU A 110 0.68 -7.04 16.59
N LYS A 111 1.56 -6.03 16.67
CA LYS A 111 1.39 -4.93 17.61
C LYS A 111 0.10 -4.17 17.34
N LYS A 112 -0.20 -3.88 16.07
CA LYS A 112 -1.43 -3.15 15.73
C LYS A 112 -2.67 -3.99 15.97
N THR A 113 -2.58 -5.30 15.75
CA THR A 113 -3.65 -6.25 16.06
C THR A 113 -3.97 -6.23 17.56
N GLU A 114 -2.95 -6.28 18.41
CA GLU A 114 -3.09 -6.20 19.86
C GLU A 114 -3.70 -4.86 20.30
N GLU A 115 -3.16 -3.73 19.82
CA GLU A 115 -3.69 -2.38 20.10
C GLU A 115 -5.18 -2.25 19.74
N VAL A 116 -5.58 -2.79 18.59
CA VAL A 116 -6.97 -2.74 18.13
C VAL A 116 -7.86 -3.63 18.99
N SER A 117 -7.39 -4.84 19.32
CA SER A 117 -8.10 -5.80 20.15
C SER A 117 -8.35 -5.23 21.56
N GLU A 118 -7.32 -4.66 22.19
CA GLU A 118 -7.44 -4.02 23.51
C GLU A 118 -8.42 -2.84 23.48
N ARG A 119 -8.34 -1.99 22.45
CA ARG A 119 -9.26 -0.86 22.29
C ARG A 119 -10.72 -1.31 22.15
N ILE A 120 -10.97 -2.39 21.42
CA ILE A 120 -12.32 -2.96 21.28
C ILE A 120 -12.79 -3.52 22.62
N LYS A 121 -11.93 -4.28 23.31
CA LYS A 121 -12.23 -4.83 24.64
C LYS A 121 -12.62 -3.72 25.61
N ASN A 122 -11.81 -2.67 25.73
CA ASN A 122 -12.09 -1.54 26.63
C ASN A 122 -13.43 -0.86 26.31
N LYS A 123 -13.73 -0.66 25.02
CA LYS A 123 -15.04 -0.11 24.61
C LYS A 123 -16.20 -1.01 24.97
N MET A 124 -16.04 -2.33 24.90
CA MET A 124 -17.07 -3.25 25.32
C MET A 124 -17.24 -3.22 26.84
N ASP A 125 -16.14 -3.28 27.59
CA ASP A 125 -16.17 -3.18 29.04
C ASP A 125 -16.91 -1.89 29.47
N ASP A 126 -16.65 -0.75 28.85
CA ASP A 126 -17.34 0.53 29.11
C ASP A 126 -18.85 0.51 28.82
N LEU A 127 -19.31 -0.29 27.85
CA LEU A 127 -20.72 -0.38 27.47
C LEU A 127 -21.53 -1.35 28.34
N TRP A 128 -20.86 -2.35 28.92
CA TRP A 128 -21.49 -3.45 29.66
C TRP A 128 -21.26 -3.36 31.18
N ASN A 129 -20.59 -2.32 31.66
CA ASN A 129 -20.49 -1.93 33.07
C ASN A 129 -21.67 -1.05 33.51
#